data_AF-A0A1V6GWB0-F1
#
_entry.id   AF-A0A1V6GWB0-F1
#
_cell.length_a   1.000
_cell.length_b   1.000
_cell.length_c   1.000
_cell.angle_alpha   90.00
_cell.angle_beta   90.00
_cell.angle_gamma   90.00
#
_symmetry.space_group_name_H-M   'P 1'
#
loop_
_entity.id
_entity.type
_entity.pdbx_description
1 polymer ?
#
loop_
_entity_poly.entity_id
_entity_poly.type
_entity_poly.pdbx_seq_one_letter_code
_entity_poly.pdbx_strand_id
1 'polypeptide(L)'
;MDILELFNMLTNDKTLDSLAGSVGATKTQTKQLVDLAMPTMMKAMDRNTGVSKGADGLLKALKQHQDDDVKKMVMDFNTVDKVDGSKIVNHIFSQKTEQVEKNLAKHTSLQKDQVSNVLSQLAPILLGALGNQQKGQPVDVSNLSSFLNGTMEKTGQTGMMSLVESLLDKNKDGNIWDDILRFFAGLFKKK
;
A
#
# COMPACT_ATOMS: atom_id res chain seq x y z
N MET A 1 -6.62 -14.51 -3.81
CA MET A 1 -5.52 -13.97 -4.62
C MET A 1 -4.39 -13.57 -3.68
N ASP A 2 -3.13 -13.88 -4.01
CA ASP A 2 -1.98 -13.37 -3.27
C ASP A 2 -1.40 -12.08 -3.89
N ILE A 3 -0.49 -11.41 -3.19
CA ILE A 3 0.08 -10.13 -3.65
C ILE A 3 0.98 -10.28 -4.89
N LEU A 4 1.66 -11.41 -5.07
CA LEU A 4 2.50 -11.63 -6.24
C LEU A 4 1.63 -11.84 -7.49
N GLU A 5 0.56 -12.62 -7.37
CA GLU A 5 -0.47 -12.77 -8.40
C GLU A 5 -1.09 -11.42 -8.76
N LEU A 6 -1.45 -10.61 -7.76
CA LEU A 6 -1.98 -9.27 -7.97
C LEU A 6 -0.98 -8.39 -8.75
N PHE A 7 0.28 -8.37 -8.32
CA PHE A 7 1.34 -7.58 -8.97
C PHE A 7 1.46 -7.97 -10.45
N ASN A 8 1.52 -9.27 -10.73
CA ASN A 8 1.62 -9.79 -12.10
C ASN A 8 0.40 -9.42 -12.94
N MET A 9 -0.80 -9.43 -12.36
CA MET A 9 -2.01 -9.03 -13.06
C MET A 9 -2.07 -7.53 -13.34
N LEU A 10 -1.66 -6.69 -12.38
CA LEU A 10 -1.65 -5.22 -12.52
C LEU A 10 -0.58 -4.74 -13.51
N THR A 11 0.51 -5.48 -13.65
CA THR A 11 1.61 -5.16 -14.57
C THR A 11 1.50 -5.85 -15.93
N ASN A 12 0.44 -6.63 -16.17
CA ASN A 12 0.11 -7.14 -17.49
C ASN A 12 -0.26 -5.99 -18.44
N ASP A 13 0.18 -6.09 -19.69
CA ASP A 13 -0.07 -5.10 -20.75
C ASP A 13 -1.51 -4.64 -20.85
N LYS A 14 -2.48 -5.57 -20.87
CA LYS A 14 -3.90 -5.27 -21.04
C LYS A 14 -4.45 -4.49 -19.84
N THR A 15 -4.05 -4.89 -18.63
CA THR A 15 -4.48 -4.22 -17.40
C THR A 15 -3.90 -2.82 -17.32
N LEU A 16 -2.61 -2.66 -17.66
CA LEU A 16 -1.97 -1.36 -17.70
C LEU A 16 -2.60 -0.45 -18.74
N ASP A 17 -2.96 -0.95 -19.92
CA ASP A 17 -3.69 -0.16 -20.93
C ASP A 17 -5.04 0.34 -20.42
N SER A 18 -5.80 -0.53 -19.76
CA SER A 18 -7.09 -0.18 -19.15
C SER A 18 -6.93 0.89 -18.07
N LEU A 19 -5.99 0.69 -17.14
CA LEU A 19 -5.73 1.63 -16.05
C LEU A 19 -5.22 2.97 -16.58
N ALA A 20 -4.28 2.96 -17.53
CA ALA A 20 -3.72 4.14 -18.16
C ALA A 20 -4.80 4.96 -18.88
N GLY A 21 -5.68 4.29 -19.64
CA GLY A 21 -6.82 4.92 -20.31
C GLY A 21 -7.80 5.58 -19.34
N SER A 22 -8.03 4.97 -18.16
CA SER A 22 -8.94 5.52 -17.15
C SER A 22 -8.49 6.85 -16.53
N VAL A 23 -7.19 7.17 -16.63
CA VAL A 23 -6.58 8.38 -16.03
C VAL A 23 -5.86 9.27 -17.04
N GLY A 24 -5.93 8.96 -18.34
CA GLY A 24 -5.26 9.73 -19.39
C GLY A 24 -3.73 9.72 -19.28
N ALA A 25 -3.15 8.62 -18.81
CA ALA A 25 -1.70 8.44 -18.69
C ALA A 25 -1.16 7.51 -19.79
N THR A 26 0.17 7.46 -19.94
CA THR A 26 0.79 6.40 -20.74
C THR A 26 0.89 5.09 -19.96
N LYS A 27 0.97 3.96 -20.67
CA LYS A 27 1.25 2.64 -20.08
C LYS A 27 2.51 2.68 -19.21
N THR A 28 3.58 3.30 -19.70
CA THR A 28 4.86 3.40 -18.99
C THR A 28 4.73 4.15 -17.67
N GLN A 29 4.09 5.32 -17.68
CA GLN A 29 3.86 6.10 -16.45
C GLN A 29 2.96 5.35 -15.46
N THR A 30 1.94 4.67 -15.97
CA THR A 30 1.02 3.88 -15.15
C THR A 30 1.74 2.71 -14.50
N LYS A 31 2.58 1.99 -15.26
CA LYS A 31 3.41 0.92 -14.71
C LYS A 31 4.35 1.42 -13.63
N GLN A 32 5.05 2.53 -13.88
CA GLN A 32 5.92 3.15 -12.89
C GLN A 32 5.16 3.54 -11.63
N LEU A 33 3.94 4.08 -11.77
CA LEU A 33 3.10 4.38 -10.62
C LEU A 33 2.71 3.14 -9.84
N VAL A 34 2.29 2.06 -10.50
CA VAL A 34 1.96 0.78 -9.86
C VAL A 34 3.17 0.20 -9.11
N ASP A 35 4.34 0.18 -9.76
CA ASP A 35 5.61 -0.32 -9.21
C ASP A 35 6.02 0.44 -7.93
N LEU A 36 5.73 1.74 -7.84
CA LEU A 36 6.05 2.59 -6.68
C LEU A 36 4.94 2.61 -5.63
N ALA A 37 3.68 2.68 -6.05
CA ALA A 37 2.54 2.91 -5.18
C ALA A 37 2.24 1.71 -4.28
N MET A 38 2.28 0.49 -4.81
CA MET A 38 2.00 -0.71 -4.03
C MET A 38 2.95 -0.89 -2.83
N PRO A 39 4.29 -0.90 -3.01
CA PRO A 39 5.18 -1.01 -1.86
C PRO A 39 5.07 0.21 -0.94
N THR A 40 4.80 1.40 -1.48
CA THR A 40 4.57 2.61 -0.67
C THR A 40 3.34 2.48 0.23
N MET A 41 2.22 1.98 -0.30
CA MET A 41 1.00 1.72 0.47
C MET A 41 1.22 0.62 1.52
N MET A 42 1.84 -0.49 1.14
CA MET A 42 2.13 -1.59 2.07
C MET A 42 3.07 -1.13 3.19
N LYS A 43 4.08 -0.31 2.89
CA LYS A 43 4.98 0.22 3.92
C LYS A 43 4.26 1.22 4.84
N ALA A 44 3.36 2.04 4.30
CA ALA A 44 2.53 2.92 5.10
C ALA A 44 1.57 2.14 6.02
N MET A 45 0.97 1.06 5.52
CA MET A 45 0.18 0.12 6.33
C MET A 45 1.03 -0.48 7.46
N ASP A 46 2.23 -0.99 7.17
CA ASP A 46 3.17 -1.52 8.16
C ASP A 46 3.50 -0.49 9.24
N ARG A 47 3.80 0.76 8.87
CA ARG A 47 4.00 1.86 9.84
C ARG A 47 2.78 2.08 10.74
N ASN A 48 1.57 1.99 10.20
CA ASN A 48 0.35 2.17 10.98
C ASN A 48 0.13 1.02 11.98
N THR A 49 0.69 -0.17 11.76
CA THR A 49 0.61 -1.28 12.72
C THR A 49 1.40 -1.02 14.01
N GLY A 50 2.39 -0.11 13.98
CA GLY A 50 3.11 0.33 15.18
C GLY A 50 2.25 1.17 16.14
N VAL A 51 1.05 1.59 15.71
CA VAL A 51 0.08 2.33 16.53
C VAL A 51 -1.09 1.39 16.83
N SER A 52 -1.42 1.16 18.11
CA SER A 52 -2.47 0.20 18.50
C SER A 52 -3.77 0.36 17.70
N LYS A 53 -4.33 1.57 17.62
CA LYS A 53 -5.56 1.83 16.82
C LYS A 53 -5.39 1.56 15.31
N GLY A 54 -4.18 1.78 14.78
CA GLY A 54 -3.88 1.53 13.37
C GLY A 54 -3.82 0.05 13.05
N ALA A 55 -3.23 -0.75 13.94
CA ALA A 55 -3.20 -2.20 13.82
C ALA A 55 -4.59 -2.84 13.90
N ASP A 56 -5.40 -2.44 14.89
CA ASP A 56 -6.79 -2.90 15.03
C ASP A 56 -7.63 -2.52 13.81
N GLY A 57 -7.50 -1.29 13.34
CA GLY A 57 -8.21 -0.79 12.15
C GLY A 57 -7.83 -1.56 10.89
N LEU A 58 -6.52 -1.79 10.67
CA LEU A 58 -6.06 -2.55 9.52
C LEU A 58 -6.51 -4.01 9.59
N LEU A 59 -6.37 -4.67 10.74
CA LEU A 59 -6.83 -6.06 10.90
C LEU A 59 -8.34 -6.18 10.62
N LYS A 60 -9.14 -5.22 11.11
CA LYS A 60 -10.58 -5.18 10.82
C LYS A 60 -10.85 -5.02 9.32
N ALA A 61 -10.12 -4.14 8.65
CA ALA A 61 -10.24 -3.92 7.22
C ALA A 61 -9.87 -5.18 6.42
N LEU A 62 -8.77 -5.85 6.76
CA LEU A 62 -8.37 -7.11 6.14
C LEU A 62 -9.46 -8.19 6.27
N LYS A 63 -10.05 -8.34 7.46
CA LYS A 63 -11.16 -9.28 7.68
C LYS A 63 -12.42 -8.90 6.92
N GLN A 64 -12.73 -7.62 6.80
CA GLN A 64 -13.90 -7.14 6.06
C GLN A 64 -13.77 -7.40 4.55
N HIS A 65 -12.56 -7.28 4.00
CA HIS A 65 -12.27 -7.43 2.58
C HIS A 65 -11.70 -8.81 2.20
N GLN A 66 -11.73 -9.78 3.13
CA GLN A 66 -11.10 -11.09 2.93
C GLN A 66 -11.77 -11.94 1.83
N ASP A 67 -13.00 -11.62 1.46
CA ASP A 67 -13.82 -12.32 0.47
C ASP A 67 -14.01 -11.51 -0.82
N ASP A 68 -13.32 -10.37 -0.97
CA ASP A 68 -13.40 -9.54 -2.16
C ASP A 68 -12.94 -10.30 -3.41
N ASP A 69 -13.65 -10.12 -4.52
CA ASP A 69 -13.26 -10.64 -5.84
C ASP A 69 -12.23 -9.69 -6.48
N VAL A 70 -11.00 -9.77 -5.99
CA VAL A 70 -9.87 -8.95 -6.45
C VAL A 70 -9.64 -9.14 -7.95
N LYS A 71 -9.85 -10.36 -8.47
CA LYS A 71 -9.67 -10.64 -9.90
C LYS A 71 -10.64 -9.83 -10.74
N LYS A 72 -11.91 -9.79 -10.35
CA LYS A 72 -12.93 -8.97 -11.02
C LYS A 72 -12.59 -7.48 -10.96
N MET A 73 -12.12 -6.99 -9.81
CA MET A 73 -11.73 -5.58 -9.66
C MET A 73 -10.57 -5.18 -10.59
N VAL A 74 -9.58 -6.06 -10.76
CA VAL A 74 -8.45 -5.82 -11.67
C VAL A 74 -8.88 -5.92 -13.14
N MET A 75 -9.83 -6.80 -13.46
CA MET A 75 -10.36 -6.93 -14.82
C MET A 75 -11.28 -5.78 -15.21
N ASP A 76 -12.00 -5.19 -14.26
CA ASP A 76 -12.89 -4.05 -14.44
C ASP A 76 -12.81 -3.10 -13.25
N PHE A 77 -11.96 -2.07 -13.40
CA PHE A 77 -11.77 -1.05 -12.37
C PHE A 77 -13.03 -0.23 -12.07
N ASN A 78 -14.07 -0.27 -12.90
CA ASN A 78 -15.35 0.39 -12.61
C ASN A 78 -16.12 -0.30 -11.48
N THR A 79 -15.77 -1.55 -11.16
CA THR A 79 -16.33 -2.27 -10.00
C THR A 79 -15.76 -1.78 -8.67
N VAL A 80 -14.72 -0.96 -8.71
CA VAL A 80 -14.09 -0.37 -7.51
C VAL A 80 -14.78 0.94 -7.16
N ASP A 81 -15.26 1.07 -5.92
CA ASP A 81 -15.76 2.33 -5.39
C ASP A 81 -14.59 3.28 -5.12
N LYS A 82 -14.40 4.28 -5.99
CA LYS A 82 -13.33 5.27 -5.86
C LYS A 82 -13.52 6.18 -4.64
N VAL A 83 -14.76 6.44 -4.20
CA VAL A 83 -15.02 7.28 -3.02
C VAL A 83 -14.56 6.55 -1.76
N ASP A 84 -14.87 5.27 -1.66
CA ASP A 84 -14.35 4.43 -0.58
C ASP A 84 -12.84 4.25 -0.68
N GLY A 85 -12.34 4.02 -1.90
CA GLY A 85 -10.91 3.95 -2.20
C GLY A 85 -10.12 5.16 -1.72
N SER A 86 -10.58 6.38 -1.95
CA SER A 86 -9.94 7.59 -1.43
C SER A 86 -9.91 7.65 0.10
N LYS A 87 -10.92 7.11 0.80
CA LYS A 87 -10.90 7.02 2.27
C LYS A 87 -9.86 6.00 2.74
N ILE A 88 -9.78 4.85 2.07
CA ILE A 88 -8.77 3.82 2.34
C ILE A 88 -7.37 4.40 2.14
N VAL A 89 -7.12 5.11 1.04
CA VAL A 89 -5.85 5.82 0.78
C VAL A 89 -5.52 6.78 1.93
N ASN A 90 -6.50 7.60 2.37
CA ASN A 90 -6.32 8.53 3.49
C ASN A 90 -5.97 7.84 4.81
N HIS A 91 -6.51 6.65 5.06
CA HIS A 91 -6.18 5.84 6.24
C HIS A 91 -4.80 5.21 6.11
N ILE A 92 -4.47 4.61 4.95
CA ILE A 92 -3.15 4.02 4.67
C ILE A 92 -2.06 5.06 4.92
N PHE A 93 -2.21 6.27 4.39
CA PHE A 93 -1.20 7.32 4.53
C PHE A 93 -1.33 8.16 5.80
N SER A 94 -2.18 7.78 6.77
CA SER A 94 -2.34 8.51 8.04
C SER A 94 -2.52 10.03 7.83
N GLN A 95 -3.43 10.41 6.92
CA GLN A 95 -3.73 11.79 6.52
C GLN A 95 -2.58 12.54 5.80
N LYS A 96 -1.54 11.84 5.33
CA LYS A 96 -0.44 12.40 4.53
C LYS A 96 -0.61 12.19 3.01
N THR A 97 -1.82 11.84 2.56
CA THR A 97 -2.13 11.48 1.17
C THR A 97 -1.63 12.50 0.16
N GLU A 98 -1.95 13.78 0.34
CA GLU A 98 -1.59 14.82 -0.63
C GLU A 98 -0.07 14.89 -0.89
N GLN A 99 0.72 14.67 0.17
CA GLN A 99 2.16 14.69 0.06
C GLN A 99 2.69 13.45 -0.66
N VAL A 100 2.20 12.26 -0.31
CA VAL A 100 2.60 11.02 -0.96
C VAL A 100 2.21 11.06 -2.45
N GLU A 101 1.01 11.54 -2.76
CA GLU A 101 0.55 11.77 -4.14
C GLU A 101 1.48 12.73 -4.89
N LYS A 102 1.87 13.85 -4.28
CA LYS A 102 2.81 14.81 -4.88
C LYS A 102 4.17 14.19 -5.14
N ASN A 103 4.66 13.35 -4.23
CA ASN A 103 5.94 12.67 -4.40
C ASN A 103 5.88 11.61 -5.51
N LEU A 104 4.80 10.83 -5.58
CA LEU A 104 4.56 9.86 -6.65
C LEU A 104 4.41 10.54 -8.01
N ALA A 105 3.67 11.66 -8.07
CA ALA A 105 3.48 12.47 -9.28
C ALA A 105 4.83 12.93 -9.87
N LYS A 106 5.73 13.42 -9.01
CA LYS A 106 7.09 13.82 -9.43
C LYS A 106 7.90 12.67 -10.02
N HIS A 107 7.86 11.48 -9.41
CA HIS A 107 8.68 10.34 -9.85
C HIS A 107 8.12 9.67 -11.11
N THR A 108 6.84 9.82 -11.39
CA THR A 108 6.15 9.19 -12.52
C THR A 108 5.84 10.16 -13.66
N SER A 109 6.15 11.46 -13.48
CA SER A 109 5.76 12.53 -14.40
C SER A 109 4.25 12.57 -14.67
N LEU A 110 3.44 12.17 -13.67
CA LEU A 110 1.99 12.25 -13.70
C LEU A 110 1.49 13.50 -12.98
N GLN A 111 0.26 13.91 -13.27
CA GLN A 111 -0.43 14.92 -12.49
C GLN A 111 -0.97 14.32 -11.18
N LYS A 112 -1.18 15.18 -10.16
CA LYS A 112 -1.60 14.74 -8.81
C LYS A 112 -2.96 14.03 -8.83
N ASP A 113 -3.90 14.55 -9.60
CA ASP A 113 -5.22 13.97 -9.82
C ASP A 113 -5.16 12.61 -10.52
N GLN A 114 -4.28 12.43 -11.51
CA GLN A 114 -4.03 11.14 -12.14
C GLN A 114 -3.51 10.11 -11.12
N VAL A 115 -2.56 10.52 -10.28
CA VAL A 115 -2.05 9.68 -9.19
C VAL A 115 -3.17 9.34 -8.20
N SER A 116 -3.92 10.33 -7.74
CA SER A 116 -5.02 10.14 -6.78
C SER A 116 -6.07 9.16 -7.32
N ASN A 117 -6.44 9.31 -8.59
CA ASN A 117 -7.38 8.41 -9.26
C ASN A 117 -6.86 6.97 -9.33
N VAL A 118 -5.58 6.75 -9.65
CA VAL A 118 -5.00 5.40 -9.64
C VAL A 118 -4.95 4.85 -8.21
N LEU A 119 -4.50 5.62 -7.22
CA LEU A 119 -4.42 5.16 -5.82
C LEU A 119 -5.79 4.79 -5.26
N SER A 120 -6.84 5.56 -5.57
CA SER A 120 -8.21 5.25 -5.17
C SER A 120 -8.73 3.93 -5.74
N GLN A 121 -8.21 3.50 -6.89
CA GLN A 121 -8.55 2.20 -7.49
C GLN A 121 -7.67 1.08 -6.92
N LEU A 122 -6.38 1.35 -6.72
CA LEU A 122 -5.44 0.34 -6.22
C LEU A 122 -5.63 0.02 -4.73
N ALA A 123 -6.05 0.97 -3.91
CA ALA A 123 -6.13 0.76 -2.46
C ALA A 123 -7.17 -0.31 -2.06
N PRO A 124 -8.41 -0.31 -2.58
CA PRO A 124 -9.35 -1.41 -2.35
C PRO A 124 -8.84 -2.76 -2.87
N ILE A 125 -8.24 -2.78 -4.06
CA ILE A 125 -7.67 -3.99 -4.68
C ILE A 125 -6.55 -4.58 -3.81
N LEU A 126 -5.63 -3.74 -3.35
CA LEU A 126 -4.53 -4.13 -2.47
C LEU A 126 -5.08 -4.67 -1.14
N LEU A 127 -6.06 -3.99 -0.56
CA LEU A 127 -6.68 -4.40 0.70
C LEU A 127 -7.40 -5.75 0.56
N GLY A 128 -8.15 -5.95 -0.52
CA GLY A 128 -8.80 -7.22 -0.84
C GLY A 128 -7.80 -8.36 -1.06
N ALA A 129 -6.68 -8.11 -1.74
CA ALA A 129 -5.64 -9.13 -1.93
C ALA A 129 -4.94 -9.49 -0.61
N LEU A 130 -4.62 -8.50 0.22
CA LEU A 130 -4.09 -8.76 1.56
C LEU A 130 -5.10 -9.49 2.43
N GLY A 131 -6.39 -9.15 2.36
CA GLY A 131 -7.47 -9.85 3.06
C GLY A 131 -7.62 -11.31 2.61
N ASN A 132 -7.68 -11.54 1.30
CA ASN A 132 -7.69 -12.89 0.72
C ASN A 132 -6.51 -13.74 1.21
N GLN A 133 -5.30 -13.16 1.21
CA GLN A 133 -4.09 -13.85 1.66
C GLN A 133 -4.10 -14.08 3.18
N GLN A 134 -4.56 -13.09 3.96
CA GLN A 134 -4.73 -13.19 5.41
C GLN A 134 -5.70 -14.31 5.79
N LYS A 135 -6.79 -14.51 5.04
CA LYS A 135 -7.79 -15.57 5.31
C LYS A 135 -7.17 -16.97 5.44
N GLY A 136 -6.07 -17.23 4.73
CA GLY A 136 -5.34 -18.50 4.79
C GLY A 136 -4.34 -18.62 5.95
N GLN A 137 -4.21 -17.60 6.81
CA GLN A 137 -3.18 -17.51 7.84
C GLN A 137 -3.75 -16.98 9.18
N PRO A 138 -3.26 -17.47 10.34
CA PRO A 138 -3.65 -16.94 11.64
C PRO A 138 -2.95 -15.59 11.88
N VAL A 139 -3.55 -14.52 11.37
CA VAL A 139 -3.06 -13.15 11.58
C VAL A 139 -3.91 -12.43 12.63
N ASP A 140 -3.23 -11.81 13.58
CA ASP A 140 -3.78 -10.95 14.62
C ASP A 140 -2.94 -9.67 14.76
N VAL A 141 -3.31 -8.79 15.70
CA VAL A 141 -2.63 -7.51 15.92
C VAL A 141 -1.13 -7.69 16.25
N SER A 142 -0.76 -8.79 16.91
CA SER A 142 0.61 -9.03 17.37
C SER A 142 1.56 -9.45 16.25
N ASN A 143 1.06 -10.11 15.21
CA ASN A 143 1.86 -10.61 14.09
C ASN A 143 1.55 -9.94 12.74
N LEU A 144 0.68 -8.92 12.73
CA LEU A 144 0.26 -8.20 11.52
C LEU A 144 1.44 -7.56 10.77
N SER A 145 2.38 -6.92 11.47
CA SER A 145 3.58 -6.35 10.84
C SER A 145 4.44 -7.44 10.19
N SER A 146 4.63 -8.59 10.85
CA SER A 146 5.35 -9.72 10.28
C SER A 146 4.65 -10.29 9.04
N PHE A 147 3.31 -10.35 9.05
CA PHE A 147 2.53 -10.74 7.88
C PHE A 147 2.73 -9.78 6.69
N LEU A 148 2.65 -8.46 6.92
CA LEU A 148 2.85 -7.46 5.88
C LEU A 148 4.26 -7.50 5.31
N ASN A 149 5.28 -7.54 6.18
CA ASN A 149 6.68 -7.60 5.77
C ASN A 149 7.00 -8.90 5.02
N GLY A 150 6.54 -10.06 5.51
CA GLY A 150 6.71 -11.33 4.80
C GLY A 150 5.97 -11.39 3.46
N THR A 151 4.91 -10.61 3.28
CA THR A 151 4.23 -10.45 1.99
C THR A 151 5.02 -9.54 1.04
N MET A 152 5.59 -8.46 1.56
CA MET A 152 6.45 -7.54 0.78
C MET A 152 7.77 -8.19 0.35
N GLU A 153 8.38 -9.02 1.19
CA GLU A 153 9.62 -9.73 0.84
C GLU A 153 9.42 -10.67 -0.36
N LYS A 154 8.25 -11.29 -0.47
CA LYS A 154 7.89 -12.17 -1.60
C LYS A 154 7.75 -11.43 -2.93
N THR A 155 7.52 -10.12 -2.93
CA THR A 155 7.45 -9.34 -4.17
C THR A 155 8.83 -8.92 -4.69
N GLY A 156 9.92 -9.17 -3.94
CA GLY A 156 11.29 -8.91 -4.36
C GLY A 156 11.68 -7.43 -4.42
N GLN A 157 10.87 -6.53 -3.86
CA GLN A 157 11.06 -5.06 -3.96
C GLN A 157 11.98 -4.45 -2.89
N THR A 158 12.79 -5.27 -2.20
CA THR A 158 13.66 -4.85 -1.09
C THR A 158 14.65 -3.74 -1.47
N GLY A 159 15.08 -3.68 -2.73
CA GLY A 159 15.99 -2.62 -3.24
C GLY A 159 15.36 -1.23 -3.37
N MET A 160 14.03 -1.12 -3.32
CA MET A 160 13.29 0.15 -3.46
C MET A 160 12.91 0.77 -2.11
N MET A 161 13.37 0.19 -1.00
CA MET A 161 12.97 0.61 0.35
C MET A 161 13.33 2.08 0.63
N SER A 162 14.54 2.52 0.26
CA SER A 162 14.97 3.92 0.43
C SER A 162 14.10 4.89 -0.37
N LEU A 163 13.70 4.51 -1.60
CA LEU A 163 12.78 5.30 -2.41
C LEU A 163 11.40 5.37 -1.75
N VAL A 164 10.85 4.24 -1.31
CA VAL A 164 9.56 4.18 -0.59
C VAL A 164 9.58 5.02 0.68
N GLU A 165 10.66 4.96 1.45
CA GLU A 165 10.83 5.80 2.64
C GLU A 165 10.85 7.29 2.28
N SER A 166 11.52 7.67 1.20
CA SER A 166 11.53 9.05 0.70
C SER A 166 10.15 9.52 0.17
N LEU A 167 9.34 8.61 -0.37
CA LEU A 167 7.99 8.91 -0.84
C LEU A 167 7.05 9.20 0.35
N LEU A 168 7.22 8.48 1.46
CA LEU A 168 6.44 8.61 2.68
C LEU A 168 6.93 9.72 3.63
N ASP A 169 8.23 10.02 3.62
CA ASP A 169 8.82 11.04 4.50
C ASP A 169 8.57 12.45 3.97
N LYS A 170 8.16 13.33 4.89
CA LYS A 170 7.82 14.74 4.67
C LYS A 170 8.97 15.67 5.02
N ASN A 171 9.78 15.28 6.01
CA ASN A 171 10.52 16.25 6.80
C ASN A 171 11.99 15.89 6.99
N LYS A 172 12.47 14.73 6.49
CA LYS A 172 13.81 14.22 6.78
C LYS A 172 14.09 14.15 8.29
N ASP A 173 13.09 13.85 9.11
CA ASP A 173 13.29 13.88 10.57
C ASP A 173 13.89 12.58 11.11
N GLY A 174 13.90 11.49 10.34
CA GLY A 174 14.60 10.24 10.70
C GLY A 174 14.12 9.57 11.99
N ASN A 175 13.07 10.09 12.64
CA ASN A 175 12.80 9.79 14.05
C ASN A 175 12.08 8.46 14.31
N ILE A 176 11.69 7.72 13.26
CA ILE A 176 11.00 6.44 13.46
C ILE A 176 11.99 5.37 13.94
N TRP A 177 13.23 5.41 13.45
CA TRP A 177 14.30 4.56 13.97
C TRP A 177 14.66 4.95 15.40
N ASP A 178 14.71 6.25 15.71
CA ASP A 178 14.99 6.71 17.08
C ASP A 178 13.88 6.30 18.06
N ASP A 179 12.60 6.39 17.67
CA ASP A 179 11.48 6.00 18.54
C ASP A 179 11.39 4.48 18.74
N ILE A 180 11.63 3.69 17.69
CA ILE A 180 11.67 2.22 17.77
C ILE A 180 12.90 1.75 18.54
N LEU A 181 14.08 2.30 18.25
CA LEU A 181 15.31 1.99 18.98
C LEU A 181 15.19 2.41 20.45
N ARG A 182 14.53 3.52 20.77
CA ARG A 182 14.31 3.95 22.15
C ARG A 182 13.29 3.08 22.88
N PHE A 183 12.25 2.60 22.20
CA PHE A 183 11.33 1.59 22.73
C PHE A 183 12.05 0.26 23.03
N PHE A 184 12.85 -0.24 22.07
CA PHE A 184 13.63 -1.48 22.23
C PHE A 184 14.75 -1.34 23.27
N ALA A 185 15.48 -0.23 23.29
CA ALA A 185 16.50 0.05 24.29
C ALA A 185 15.89 0.22 25.69
N GLY A 186 14.66 0.74 25.79
CA GLY A 186 13.89 0.83 27.02
C GLY A 186 13.52 -0.52 27.63
N LEU A 187 13.38 -1.58 26.81
CA LEU A 187 13.09 -2.94 27.27
C LEU A 187 14.34 -3.70 27.75
N PHE A 188 15.53 -3.33 27.27
CA PHE A 188 16.80 -3.92 27.68
C PHE A 188 17.46 -3.23 28.88
N LYS A 189 16.98 -2.04 29.29
CA LYS A 189 17.58 -1.24 30.37
C LYS A 189 16.95 -1.44 31.75
N LYS A 190 16.32 -2.60 32.00
CA LYS A 190 15.97 -3.06 33.35
C LYS A 190 16.69 -4.37 33.67
N LYS A 191 17.92 -4.23 34.17
CA LYS A 191 18.48 -5.07 35.24
C LYS A 191 19.20 -4.16 36.21
#